data_AF-A0A2K8WU37-F1
#
_entry.id   AF-A0A2K8WU37-F1
#
_cell.length_a   1.000
_cell.length_b   1.000
_cell.length_c   1.000
_cell.angle_alpha   90.00
_cell.angle_beta   90.00
_cell.angle_gamma   90.00
#
_symmetry.space_group_name_H-M   'P 1'
#
loop_
_entity.id
_entity.type
_entity.pdbx_description
1 polymer ?
#
loop_
_entity_poly.entity_id
_entity_poly.type
_entity_poly.pdbx_seq_one_letter_code
_entity_poly.pdbx_strand_id
1 'polypeptide(L)'
;MKKCNPNSLANLKPGFKPKWKDTNTKLIRIPVALEKQVLDYAHQLDDGVTTSSDSIVTNDLQEELMKLMAKVNDMEKGYKSNSASQLVKDLKALSDQYNLL
;
A
#
# COMPACT_ATOMS: atom_id res chain seq x y z
N MET A 1 1.59 -3.92 -42.50
CA MET A 1 1.19 -4.82 -41.39
C MET A 1 2.15 -4.59 -40.22
N LYS A 2 1.66 -4.21 -39.03
CA LYS A 2 2.51 -4.03 -37.84
C LYS A 2 3.04 -5.40 -37.42
N LYS A 3 4.36 -5.55 -37.30
CA LYS A 3 5.02 -6.77 -36.84
C LYS A 3 4.74 -6.91 -35.33
N CYS A 4 3.86 -7.82 -34.94
CA CYS A 4 3.69 -8.19 -33.54
C CYS A 4 4.80 -9.17 -33.15
N ASN A 5 5.44 -8.97 -32.00
CA ASN A 5 6.40 -9.93 -31.46
C ASN A 5 5.63 -11.13 -30.90
N PRO A 6 5.70 -12.33 -31.50
CA PRO A 6 4.93 -13.49 -31.04
C PRO A 6 5.32 -13.91 -29.62
N ASN A 7 6.51 -13.54 -29.16
CA ASN A 7 6.98 -13.85 -27.81
C ASN A 7 6.44 -12.89 -26.74
N SER A 8 5.79 -11.78 -27.10
CA SER A 8 5.24 -10.84 -26.10
C SER A 8 4.04 -11.42 -25.33
N LEU A 9 3.48 -12.54 -25.81
CA LEU A 9 2.30 -13.18 -25.23
C LEU A 9 2.63 -14.46 -24.46
N ALA A 10 3.89 -14.92 -24.48
CA ALA A 10 4.30 -16.19 -23.88
C ALA A 10 4.08 -16.25 -22.35
N ASN A 11 4.09 -15.09 -21.68
CA ASN A 11 3.91 -14.97 -20.24
C ASN A 11 2.44 -14.65 -19.85
N LEU A 12 1.54 -14.48 -20.82
CA LEU A 12 0.13 -14.28 -20.53
C LEU A 12 -0.50 -15.62 -20.17
N LYS A 13 -0.96 -15.77 -18.93
CA LYS A 13 -1.70 -16.96 -18.53
C LYS A 13 -2.95 -17.11 -19.42
N PRO A 14 -3.21 -18.31 -19.97
CA PRO A 14 -4.42 -18.56 -20.75
C PRO A 14 -5.67 -18.20 -19.94
N GLY A 15 -6.55 -17.37 -20.50
CA GLY A 15 -7.83 -17.00 -19.89
C GLY A 15 -7.83 -15.70 -19.08
N PHE A 16 -6.69 -15.06 -18.84
CA PHE A 16 -6.68 -13.74 -18.20
C PHE A 16 -6.98 -12.64 -19.23
N LYS A 17 -8.10 -11.93 -19.05
CA LYS A 17 -8.40 -10.69 -19.77
C LYS A 17 -8.44 -9.55 -18.75
N PRO A 18 -7.51 -8.58 -18.81
CA PRO A 18 -7.59 -7.40 -17.97
C PRO A 18 -8.93 -6.70 -18.20
N LYS A 19 -9.59 -6.29 -17.12
CA LYS A 19 -10.88 -5.58 -17.12
C LYS A 19 -10.70 -4.05 -17.12
N TRP A 20 -9.46 -3.57 -17.06
CA TRP A 20 -9.09 -2.17 -17.25
C TRP A 20 -9.84 -1.60 -18.46
N LYS A 21 -10.67 -0.58 -18.23
CA LYS A 21 -11.25 0.22 -19.32
C LYS A 21 -10.11 0.90 -20.08
N ASP A 22 -10.30 1.17 -21.38
CA ASP A 22 -9.36 1.77 -22.34
C ASP A 22 -8.59 3.00 -21.79
N THR A 23 -7.63 2.73 -20.91
CA THR A 23 -6.80 3.71 -20.22
C THR A 23 -5.37 3.46 -20.67
N ASN A 24 -4.61 4.54 -20.77
CA ASN A 24 -3.25 4.46 -21.29
C ASN A 24 -2.39 3.57 -20.38
N THR A 25 -1.84 2.49 -20.95
CA THR A 25 -0.89 1.62 -20.27
C THR A 25 0.54 2.01 -20.62
N LYS A 26 1.49 1.72 -19.71
CA LYS A 26 2.92 1.99 -19.90
C LYS A 26 3.74 0.78 -19.51
N LEU A 27 4.78 0.48 -20.29
CA LEU A 27 5.77 -0.54 -19.94
C LEU A 27 6.72 0.00 -18.86
N ILE A 28 6.90 -0.75 -17.78
CA ILE A 28 7.86 -0.47 -16.70
C ILE A 28 8.88 -1.60 -16.57
N ARG A 29 10.04 -1.33 -15.98
CA ARG A 29 11.01 -2.36 -15.58
C ARG A 29 10.90 -2.57 -14.08
N ILE A 30 10.90 -3.83 -13.66
CA ILE A 30 10.85 -4.21 -12.25
C ILE A 30 11.89 -5.31 -11.97
N PRO A 31 12.42 -5.41 -10.74
CA PRO A 31 13.19 -6.58 -10.31
C PRO A 31 12.36 -7.86 -10.43
N VAL A 32 12.98 -8.94 -10.89
CA VAL A 32 12.31 -10.26 -11.07
C VAL A 32 11.66 -10.75 -9.77
N ALA A 33 12.29 -10.48 -8.62
CA ALA A 33 11.74 -10.84 -7.32
C ALA A 33 10.35 -10.23 -7.02
N LEU A 34 10.00 -9.11 -7.65
CA LEU A 34 8.74 -8.40 -7.45
C LEU A 34 7.67 -8.74 -8.50
N GLU A 35 8.02 -9.49 -9.55
CA GLU A 35 7.12 -9.79 -10.68
C GLU A 35 5.79 -10.39 -10.23
N LYS A 36 5.85 -11.42 -9.38
CA LYS A 36 4.65 -12.10 -8.89
C LYS A 36 3.75 -11.18 -8.08
N GLN A 37 4.31 -10.36 -7.19
CA GLN A 37 3.55 -9.45 -6.33
C GLN A 37 2.83 -8.38 -7.15
N VAL A 38 3.51 -7.80 -8.14
CA VAL A 38 2.93 -6.78 -9.02
C VAL A 38 1.80 -7.37 -9.87
N LEU A 39 1.99 -8.57 -10.41
CA LEU A 39 0.94 -9.26 -11.19
C LEU A 39 -0.25 -9.65 -10.32
N ASP A 40 -0.01 -10.20 -9.13
CA ASP A 40 -1.09 -10.59 -8.21
C ASP A 40 -1.91 -9.37 -7.76
N TYR A 41 -1.25 -8.25 -7.48
CA TYR A 41 -1.94 -6.99 -7.17
C TYR A 41 -2.75 -6.46 -8.36
N ALA A 42 -2.20 -6.48 -9.57
CA ALA A 42 -2.92 -6.07 -10.78
C ALA A 42 -4.17 -6.93 -11.02
N HIS A 43 -4.09 -8.25 -10.76
CA HIS A 43 -5.24 -9.15 -10.85
C HIS A 43 -6.32 -8.83 -9.80
N GLN A 44 -5.94 -8.50 -8.57
CA GLN A 44 -6.89 -8.10 -7.53
C GLN A 44 -7.69 -6.86 -7.94
N LEU A 45 -7.01 -5.86 -8.50
CA LEU A 45 -7.68 -4.67 -9.05
C LEU A 45 -8.66 -5.03 -10.17
N ASP A 46 -8.28 -5.93 -11.06
CA ASP A 46 -9.14 -6.42 -12.16
C ASP A 46 -10.37 -7.19 -11.69
N ASP A 47 -10.27 -7.88 -10.57
CA ASP A 47 -11.38 -8.62 -9.97
C ASP A 47 -12.28 -7.75 -9.08
N GLY A 48 -12.02 -6.44 -9.04
CA GLY A 48 -12.79 -5.49 -8.22
C GLY A 48 -12.62 -5.76 -6.73
N VAL A 49 -11.58 -6.52 -6.36
CA VAL A 49 -11.19 -6.68 -4.95
C VAL A 49 -10.76 -5.30 -4.50
N THR A 50 -11.48 -4.75 -3.51
CA THR A 50 -11.04 -3.55 -2.82
C THR A 50 -9.82 -3.95 -2.00
N THR A 51 -8.65 -3.91 -2.62
CA THR A 51 -7.40 -4.00 -1.89
C THR A 51 -7.37 -2.80 -0.96
N SER A 52 -7.28 -3.04 0.35
CA SER A 52 -6.98 -1.96 1.30
C SER A 52 -5.83 -1.16 0.71
N SER A 53 -5.92 0.17 0.76
CA SER A 53 -4.89 1.08 0.24
C SER A 53 -3.59 1.02 1.06
N ASP A 54 -3.28 -0.15 1.61
CA ASP A 54 -2.02 -0.53 2.21
C ASP A 54 -1.07 -0.71 1.02
N SER A 55 -0.70 0.42 0.40
CA SER A 55 0.41 0.40 -0.53
C SER A 55 1.57 -0.25 0.21
N ILE A 56 2.32 -1.08 -0.50
CA ILE A 56 3.54 -1.74 -0.02
C ILE A 56 4.57 -0.70 0.51
N VAL A 57 4.31 0.60 0.34
CA VAL A 57 5.14 1.75 0.71
C VAL A 57 4.43 2.75 1.67
N THR A 58 3.19 2.50 2.14
CA THR A 58 2.43 3.47 2.98
C THR A 58 1.88 2.91 4.29
N ASN A 59 2.58 1.96 4.91
CA ASN A 59 2.20 1.47 6.24
C ASN A 59 2.79 2.29 7.40
N ASP A 60 3.62 3.30 7.14
CA ASP A 60 4.31 4.05 8.19
C ASP A 60 3.33 4.74 9.15
N LEU A 61 2.22 5.32 8.66
CA LEU A 61 1.24 5.98 9.53
C LEU A 61 0.48 4.97 10.41
N GLN A 62 0.08 3.83 9.83
CA GLN A 62 -0.63 2.78 10.55
C GLN A 62 0.27 2.12 11.60
N GLU A 63 1.55 1.91 11.27
CA GLU A 63 2.54 1.37 12.19
C GLU A 63 2.80 2.34 13.35
N GLU A 64 2.95 3.64 13.07
CA GLU A 64 3.10 4.67 14.11
C GLU A 64 1.85 4.79 15.00
N LEU A 65 0.64 4.64 14.44
CA LEU A 65 -0.60 4.55 15.22
C LEU A 65 -0.64 3.30 16.11
N MET A 66 -0.19 2.15 15.61
CA MET A 66 -0.11 0.92 16.42
C MET A 66 0.91 1.05 17.55
N LYS A 67 2.07 1.66 17.28
CA LYS A 67 3.06 1.98 18.32
C LYS A 67 2.45 2.87 19.39
N LEU A 68 1.72 3.92 19.01
CA LEU A 68 1.04 4.81 19.94
C LEU A 68 0.05 4.05 20.84
N MET A 69 -0.76 3.16 20.26
CA MET A 69 -1.69 2.32 21.02
C MET A 69 -0.98 1.39 22.01
N ALA A 70 0.17 0.82 21.63
CA ALA A 70 0.98 0.01 22.54
C ALA A 70 1.47 0.84 23.73
N LYS A 71 1.96 2.07 23.52
CA LYS A 71 2.41 2.96 24.60
C LYS A 71 1.31 3.29 25.60
N VAL A 72 0.08 3.48 25.11
CA VAL A 72 -1.11 3.71 25.94
C VAL A 72 -1.43 2.47 26.77
N ASN A 73 -1.46 1.30 26.15
CA ASN A 73 -1.78 0.02 26.81
C ASN A 73 -0.75 -0.38 27.86
N ASP A 74 0.53 -0.20 27.56
CA ASP A 74 1.64 -0.50 28.47
C ASP A 74 1.82 0.58 29.56
N MET A 75 0.99 1.63 29.50
CA MET A 75 1.08 2.83 30.33
C MET A 75 2.53 3.34 30.41
N GLU A 76 3.16 3.60 29.27
CA GLU A 76 4.52 4.12 29.24
C GLU A 76 4.65 5.46 30.00
N LYS A 77 5.89 5.88 30.27
CA LYS A 77 6.16 7.12 31.00
C LYS A 77 5.50 8.32 30.29
N GLY A 78 4.61 9.02 30.99
CA GLY A 78 3.76 10.08 30.45
C GLY A 78 2.28 9.67 30.35
N TYR A 79 2.02 8.41 30.01
CA TYR A 79 0.68 7.83 29.93
C TYR A 79 0.11 7.37 31.28
N LYS A 80 0.93 7.17 32.31
CA LYS A 80 0.46 6.78 33.67
C LYS A 80 -0.30 7.88 34.42
N SER A 81 0.14 9.12 34.31
CA SER A 81 -0.38 10.24 35.14
C SER A 81 -1.02 11.35 34.33
N ASN A 82 -0.65 11.50 33.05
CA ASN A 82 -1.11 12.59 32.17
C ASN A 82 -1.52 12.04 30.78
N SER A 83 -2.22 10.90 30.76
CA SER A 83 -2.54 10.13 29.54
C SER A 83 -3.16 10.97 28.42
N ALA A 84 -4.17 11.77 28.74
CA ALA A 84 -4.87 12.58 27.75
C ALA A 84 -3.97 13.65 27.12
N SER A 85 -3.20 14.38 27.93
CA SER A 85 -2.29 15.42 27.43
C SER A 85 -1.14 14.85 26.60
N GLN A 86 -0.61 13.69 27.02
CA GLN A 86 0.46 13.01 26.28
C GLN A 86 -0.06 12.45 24.94
N LEU A 87 -1.26 11.86 24.93
CA LEU A 87 -1.90 11.36 23.71
C LEU A 87 -2.13 12.48 22.69
N VAL A 88 -2.67 13.63 23.13
CA VAL A 88 -2.89 14.79 22.25
C VAL A 88 -1.57 15.30 21.66
N LYS A 89 -0.50 15.32 22.45
CA LYS A 89 0.81 15.77 22.00
C LYS A 89 1.39 14.82 20.93
N ASP A 90 1.29 13.53 21.16
CA ASP A 90 1.84 12.53 20.25
C ASP A 90 0.99 12.42 18.96
N LEU A 91 -0.35 12.55 19.05
CA LEU A 91 -1.23 12.66 17.87
C LEU A 91 -0.94 13.92 17.05
N LYS A 92 -0.66 15.05 17.71
CA LYS A 92 -0.28 16.29 17.01
C LYS A 92 1.05 16.11 16.27
N ALA A 93 2.06 15.54 16.93
CA ALA A 93 3.35 15.27 16.29
C ALA A 93 3.19 14.35 15.07
N LEU A 94 2.33 13.34 15.17
CA LEU A 94 2.01 12.46 14.05
C LEU A 94 1.30 13.22 12.91
N SER A 95 0.33 14.08 13.23
CA SER A 95 -0.32 14.94 12.24
C SER A 95 0.67 15.85 11.51
N ASP A 96 1.59 16.47 12.25
CA ASP A 96 2.61 17.38 11.70
C ASP A 96 3.61 16.61 10.80
N GLN A 97 4.03 15.41 11.20
CA GLN A 97 4.95 14.57 10.43
C GLN A 97 4.38 14.19 9.04
N TYR A 98 3.08 13.94 8.97
CA TYR A 98 2.40 13.52 7.74
C TYR A 98 1.67 14.66 7.01
N ASN A 99 1.79 15.91 7.49
CA ASN A 99 1.11 17.09 6.97
C ASN A 99 -0.41 16.86 6.78
N LEU A 100 -1.06 16.23 7.76
CA LEU A 100 -2.49 15.90 7.69
C LEU A 100 -3.40 17.10 7.95
N LEU A 101 -2.87 18.15 8.59
CA LEU A 101 -3.49 19.42 8.96
C LEU A 101 -2.43 20.53 8.93
#